data_AF-A0A3S1CJI6-F1
#
_entry.id   AF-A0A3S1CJI6-F1
#
_cell.length_a   1.000
_cell.length_b   1.000
_cell.length_c   1.000
_cell.angle_alpha   90.00
_cell.angle_beta   90.00
_cell.angle_gamma   90.00
#
_symmetry.space_group_name_H-M   'P 1'
#
loop_
_entity.id
_entity.type
_entity.pdbx_description
1 polymer ?
#
loop_
_entity_poly.entity_id
_entity_poly.type
_entity_poly.pdbx_seq_one_letter_code
_entity_poly.pdbx_strand_id
1 'polypeptide(L)'
;MPIAIDFRNRALTSLRNASFTALITMGLSTFSGLLVGWYVSQPPNSQKVEVKPEPILNGGFWGTVIGFLIGIGVVLNKTRELKDGSN
;
A
#
# COMPACT_ATOMS: atom_id res chain seq x y z
N MET A 1 9.78 -25.44 -27.41
CA MET A 1 10.25 -24.45 -26.42
C MET A 1 9.51 -23.08 -26.39
N PRO A 2 8.47 -22.74 -27.19
CA PRO A 2 7.80 -21.43 -27.07
C PRO A 2 6.83 -21.34 -25.87
N ILE A 3 6.19 -22.45 -25.49
CA ILE A 3 5.17 -22.51 -24.42
C ILE A 3 5.73 -22.07 -23.06
N ALA A 4 6.97 -22.48 -22.74
CA ALA A 4 7.62 -22.10 -21.48
C ALA A 4 7.94 -20.60 -21.40
N ILE A 5 8.20 -19.96 -22.54
CA ILE A 5 8.49 -18.51 -22.62
C ILE A 5 7.18 -17.72 -22.42
N ASP A 6 6.08 -18.18 -23.00
CA ASP A 6 4.77 -17.56 -22.83
C ASP A 6 4.26 -17.65 -21.39
N PHE A 7 4.41 -18.80 -20.73
CA PHE A 7 4.07 -18.95 -19.31
C PHE A 7 4.90 -18.01 -18.42
N ARG A 8 6.22 -17.91 -18.67
CA ARG A 8 7.09 -17.00 -17.94
C ARG A 8 6.69 -15.54 -18.12
N ASN A 9 6.39 -15.12 -19.35
CA ASN A 9 5.98 -13.74 -19.64
C ASN A 9 4.63 -13.39 -18.99
N ARG A 10 3.67 -14.32 -18.97
CA ARG A 10 2.39 -14.14 -18.27
C ARG A 10 2.57 -14.03 -16.76
N ALA A 11 3.40 -14.89 -16.17
CA ALA A 11 3.70 -14.84 -14.73
C ALA A 11 4.39 -13.53 -14.34
N LEU A 12 5.38 -13.07 -15.11
CA LEU A 12 6.05 -11.78 -14.91
C LEU A 12 5.09 -10.59 -15.04
N THR A 13 4.19 -10.63 -16.02
CA THR A 13 3.18 -9.56 -16.20
C THR A 13 2.19 -9.53 -15.06
N SER A 14 1.74 -10.70 -14.59
CA SER A 14 0.85 -10.83 -13.43
C SER A 14 1.50 -10.33 -12.14
N LEU A 15 2.76 -10.71 -11.90
CA LEU A 15 3.53 -10.23 -10.76
C LEU A 15 3.74 -8.71 -10.82
N ARG A 16 4.09 -8.17 -12.00
CA ARG A 16 4.24 -6.72 -12.20
C ARG A 16 2.95 -5.97 -11.86
N ASN A 17 1.81 -6.45 -12.37
CA ASN A 17 0.52 -5.83 -12.10
C ASN A 17 0.17 -5.89 -10.61
N ALA A 18 0.39 -7.03 -9.95
CA ALA A 18 0.17 -7.16 -8.51
C ALA A 18 1.06 -6.21 -7.69
N SER A 19 2.34 -6.09 -8.05
CA SER A 19 3.26 -5.14 -7.41
C SER A 19 2.82 -3.68 -7.62
N PHE A 20 2.33 -3.35 -8.82
CA PHE A 20 1.83 -2.00 -9.10
C PHE A 20 0.58 -1.69 -8.28
N THR A 21 -0.35 -2.63 -8.18
CA THR A 21 -1.53 -2.51 -7.31
C THR A 21 -1.13 -2.36 -5.85
N ALA A 22 -0.19 -3.16 -5.36
CA ALA A 22 0.32 -3.07 -3.99
C ALA A 22 0.94 -1.70 -3.69
N LEU A 23 1.72 -1.14 -4.62
CA LEU A 23 2.29 0.21 -4.47
C LEU A 23 1.21 1.29 -4.42
N ILE A 24 0.18 1.19 -5.26
CA ILE A 24 -0.96 2.14 -5.25
C ILE A 24 -1.71 2.04 -3.91
N THR A 25 -2.02 0.83 -3.46
CA THR A 25 -2.71 0.61 -2.17
C THR A 25 -1.90 1.13 -0.99
N MET A 26 -0.58 0.90 -0.99
CA MET A 26 0.32 1.43 0.02
C MET A 26 0.32 2.96 0.01
N GLY A 27 0.44 3.58 -1.16
CA GLY A 27 0.39 5.04 -1.30
C GLY A 27 -0.92 5.66 -0.80
N LEU A 28 -2.07 5.07 -1.14
CA LEU A 28 -3.38 5.53 -0.67
C LEU A 28 -3.56 5.37 0.85
N SER A 29 -3.05 4.27 1.42
CA SER A 29 -3.08 4.04 2.87
C SER A 29 -2.20 5.02 3.63
N THR A 30 -0.99 5.30 3.15
CA THR A 30 -0.12 6.34 3.73
C THR A 30 -0.77 7.72 3.63
N PHE A 31 -1.32 8.07 2.46
CA PHE A 31 -1.96 9.37 2.24
C PHE A 31 -3.18 9.57 3.15
N SER A 32 -4.04 8.55 3.29
CA SER A 32 -5.18 8.61 4.21
C SER A 32 -4.75 8.72 5.67
N GLY A 33 -3.71 7.99 6.11
CA GLY A 33 -3.13 8.13 7.44
C GLY A 33 -2.61 9.54 7.73
N LEU A 34 -1.95 10.17 6.75
CA LEU A 34 -1.50 11.56 6.84
C LEU A 34 -2.68 12.54 6.91
N LEU A 35 -3.73 12.34 6.11
CA LEU A 35 -4.94 13.18 6.15
C LEU A 35 -5.65 13.10 7.50
N VAL A 36 -5.79 11.90 8.07
CA VAL A 36 -6.38 11.71 9.40
C VAL A 36 -5.51 12.40 10.47
N GLY A 37 -4.19 12.20 10.43
CA GLY A 37 -3.27 12.87 11.34
C GLY A 37 -3.33 14.40 11.23
N TRP A 38 -3.44 14.92 10.00
CA TRP A 38 -3.65 16.34 9.74
C TRP A 38 -4.96 16.84 10.33
N TYR A 39 -6.07 16.17 10.05
CA TYR A 39 -7.40 16.55 10.55
C TYR A 39 -7.46 16.57 12.08
N VAL A 40 -6.89 15.56 12.74
CA VAL A 40 -6.83 15.50 14.22
C VAL A 40 -5.94 16.59 14.80
N SER A 41 -4.92 17.03 14.07
CA SER A 41 -4.02 18.10 14.49
C SER A 41 -4.61 19.51 14.32
N GLN A 42 -5.77 19.66 13.66
CA GLN A 42 -6.40 20.97 13.49
C GLN A 42 -6.98 21.45 14.82
N PRO A 43 -6.56 22.63 15.33
CA PRO A 43 -7.10 23.17 16.57
C PRO A 43 -8.58 23.57 16.37
N PRO A 44 -9.47 23.27 17.34
CA PRO A 44 -10.91 23.53 17.20
C PRO A 44 -11.33 25.00 17.26
N ASN A 45 -10.40 25.96 17.29
CA ASN A 45 -10.70 27.39 17.19
C ASN A 45 -9.44 28.19 16.83
N SER A 46 -9.62 29.42 16.31
CA SER A 46 -8.60 30.44 15.91
C SER A 46 -7.53 30.81 16.94
N GLN A 47 -7.36 30.07 18.04
CA GLN A 47 -6.19 30.18 18.87
C GLN A 47 -4.99 29.62 18.09
N LYS A 48 -3.93 30.45 17.96
CA LYS A 48 -2.62 30.03 17.48
C LYS A 48 -2.02 29.04 18.48
N VAL A 49 -2.54 27.81 18.49
CA VAL A 49 -1.96 26.69 19.21
C VAL A 49 -0.88 26.11 18.30
N GLU A 50 0.33 25.94 18.81
CA GLU A 50 1.38 25.21 18.10
C GLU A 50 0.86 23.81 17.76
N VAL A 51 0.66 23.57 16.46
CA VAL A 51 0.27 22.27 15.96
C VAL A 51 1.45 21.33 16.19
N LYS A 52 1.32 20.43 17.17
CA LYS A 52 2.32 19.39 17.41
C LYS A 52 2.37 18.47 16.18
N PRO A 53 3.54 18.20 15.59
CA PRO A 53 3.64 17.36 14.39
C PRO A 53 3.48 15.85 14.67
N GLU A 54 3.51 15.45 15.95
CA GLU A 54 3.42 14.05 16.40
C GLU A 54 2.20 13.26 15.86
N PRO A 55 0.97 13.82 15.81
CA PRO A 55 -0.20 13.10 15.30
C PRO A 55 -0.13 12.83 13.79
N ILE A 56 0.48 13.75 13.03
CA ILE A 56 0.67 13.63 11.59
C ILE A 56 1.70 12.54 11.29
N LEU A 57 2.84 12.57 12.00
CA LEU A 57 3.90 11.57 11.88
C LEU A 57 3.41 10.18 12.29
N ASN A 58 2.69 10.06 13.40
CA ASN A 58 2.12 8.79 13.84
C ASN A 58 1.06 8.28 12.86
N GLY A 59 0.18 9.15 12.37
CA GLY A 59 -0.82 8.79 11.35
C GLY A 59 -0.19 8.29 10.05
N GLY A 60 0.84 8.99 9.56
CA GLY A 60 1.60 8.58 8.38
C GLY A 60 2.36 7.26 8.57
N PHE A 61 2.97 7.07 9.74
CA PHE A 61 3.69 5.84 10.09
C PHE A 61 2.74 4.63 10.09
N TRP A 62 1.62 4.71 10.82
CA TRP A 62 0.63 3.63 10.86
C TRP A 62 -0.04 3.40 9.51
N GLY A 63 -0.35 4.46 8.76
CA GLY A 63 -0.88 4.35 7.40
C GLY A 63 0.08 3.61 6.46
N THR A 64 1.39 3.82 6.62
CA THR A 64 2.43 3.13 5.85
C THR A 64 2.57 1.67 6.25
N VAL A 65 2.56 1.36 7.55
CA VAL A 65 2.63 -0.02 8.06
C VAL A 65 1.44 -0.83 7.57
N ILE A 66 0.22 -0.30 7.67
CA ILE A 66 -1.00 -0.96 7.20
C ILE A 66 -0.97 -1.15 5.68
N GLY A 67 -0.60 -0.10 4.94
CA GLY A 67 -0.49 -0.15 3.49
C GLY A 67 0.53 -1.18 3.00
N PHE A 68 1.66 -1.28 3.70
CA PHE A 68 2.69 -2.26 3.41
C PHE A 68 2.23 -3.70 3.67
N LEU A 69 1.57 -3.96 4.80
CA LEU A 69 1.02 -5.29 5.11
C LEU A 69 -0.02 -5.73 4.08
N ILE A 70 -0.91 -4.83 3.66
CA ILE A 70 -1.90 -5.12 2.62
C ILE A 70 -1.20 -5.37 1.28
N GLY A 71 -0.24 -4.53 0.91
CA GLY A 71 0.53 -4.68 -0.34
C GLY A 71 1.27 -6.02 -0.41
N ILE A 72 1.96 -6.40 0.67
CA ILE A 72 2.61 -7.71 0.79
C ILE A 72 1.57 -8.83 0.72
N GLY A 73 0.44 -8.71 1.39
CA GLY A 73 -0.63 -9.70 1.34
C GLY A 73 -1.13 -9.95 -0.09
N VAL A 74 -1.34 -8.88 -0.87
CA VAL A 74 -1.75 -8.95 -2.28
C VAL A 74 -0.67 -9.63 -3.13
N VAL A 75 0.59 -9.25 -2.98
CA VAL A 75 1.71 -9.84 -3.72
C VAL A 75 1.89 -11.32 -3.36
N LEU A 76 1.81 -11.67 -2.07
CA LEU A 76 1.94 -13.05 -1.61
C LEU A 76 0.78 -13.92 -2.08
N ASN A 77 -0.45 -13.43 -2.03
CA ASN A 77 -1.61 -14.14 -2.56
C ASN A 77 -1.48 -14.36 -4.07
N LYS A 78 -1.07 -13.33 -4.83
CA LYS A 78 -0.86 -13.51 -6.28
C LYS A 78 0.29 -14.46 -6.59
N THR A 79 1.36 -14.44 -5.79
CA THR A 79 2.48 -15.36 -5.93
C THR A 79 2.05 -16.80 -5.62
N ARG A 80 1.17 -17.00 -4.62
CA ARG A 80 0.58 -18.31 -4.31
C ARG A 80 -0.33 -18.79 -5.43
N GLU A 81 -1.20 -17.95 -5.98
CA GLU A 81 -2.04 -18.29 -7.14
C GLU A 81 -1.19 -18.71 -8.36
N LEU A 82 -0.08 -18.03 -8.62
CA LEU A 82 0.84 -18.38 -9.70
C LEU A 82 1.63 -19.67 -9.41
N LYS A 83 1.91 -19.98 -8.13
CA LYS A 83 2.62 -21.18 -7.71
C LYS A 83 1.72 -22.43 -7.71
N ASP A 84 0.48 -22.29 -7.25
CA ASP A 84 -0.48 -23.40 -7.10
C ASP A 84 -1.21 -23.71 -8.41
N GLY A 85 -1.03 -22.87 -9.43
CA GLY A 85 -1.41 -23.17 -10.80
C GLY A 85 -2.83 -22.72 -11.12
N SER A 86 -2.92 -22.01 -12.26
CA SER A 86 -4.11 -21.87 -13.08
C SER A 86 -4.95 -23.16 -13.06
N ASN A 87 -6.11 -23.13 -12.42
CA ASN A 87 -7.24 -23.93 -12.90
C ASN A 87 -7.84 -23.22 -14.12
#